data_AF-A0A2A7NPY9-F1
#
_entry.id   AF-A0A2A7NPY9-F1
#
_cell.length_a   1.000
_cell.length_b   1.000
_cell.length_c   1.000
_cell.angle_alpha   90.00
_cell.angle_beta   90.00
_cell.angle_gamma   90.00
#
_symmetry.space_group_name_H-M   'P 1'
#
loop_
_entity.id
_entity.type
_entity.pdbx_description
1 polymer ?
#
loop_
_entity_poly.entity_id
_entity_poly.type
_entity_poly.pdbx_seq_one_letter_code
_entity_poly.pdbx_strand_id
1 'polypeptide(L)'
;MAAATASALLLAGQLLPASAFAEPGAGPDVEQPQTEVTEPGPPLLYNITYRVRADGTSRRAVVAYKADDHNINSEQPNLLPGQTFEVNTVMTDPNLAGLELSIDWPYGSNLHCEILVDEQIVVQADQFIAPRLLRPKDDPLYGVLHCGAPLNDAVVGESVPDLPGYPTQPAPETAPQM
;
A
#
# COMPACT_ATOMS: atom_id res chain seq x y z
N MET A 1 -22.48 67.03 -13.67
CA MET A 1 -22.48 67.80 -14.93
C MET A 1 -21.15 67.50 -15.63
N ALA A 2 -21.05 67.06 -16.88
CA ALA A 2 -22.09 66.74 -17.88
C ALA A 2 -21.62 65.60 -18.84
N ALA A 3 -22.61 64.90 -19.44
CA ALA A 3 -22.71 64.26 -20.77
C ALA A 3 -21.43 63.96 -21.61
N ALA A 4 -21.18 62.73 -22.11
CA ALA A 4 -21.82 62.02 -23.26
C ALA A 4 -21.45 62.66 -24.63
N THR A 5 -21.20 62.03 -25.81
CA THR A 5 -21.47 60.71 -26.48
C THR A 5 -20.46 60.49 -27.65
N ALA A 6 -20.26 59.36 -28.36
CA ALA A 6 -20.47 57.90 -28.17
C ALA A 6 -19.95 57.09 -29.41
N SER A 7 -19.78 55.76 -29.27
CA SER A 7 -19.88 54.66 -30.29
C SER A 7 -19.13 54.66 -31.65
N ALA A 8 -18.25 53.65 -31.85
CA ALA A 8 -18.03 52.83 -33.07
C ALA A 8 -16.80 51.90 -32.87
N LEU A 9 -16.62 50.71 -33.45
CA LEU A 9 -17.48 49.74 -34.17
C LEU A 9 -16.79 48.36 -34.07
N LEU A 10 -17.54 47.25 -34.09
CA LEU A 10 -16.99 45.89 -34.04
C LEU A 10 -16.33 45.48 -35.36
N LEU A 11 -15.13 44.89 -35.32
CA LEU A 11 -14.60 44.03 -36.38
C LEU A 11 -14.23 42.66 -35.81
N ALA A 12 -14.96 41.63 -36.23
CA ALA A 12 -14.65 40.24 -35.91
C ALA A 12 -13.67 39.67 -36.94
N GLY A 13 -12.45 39.33 -36.51
CA GLY A 13 -11.49 38.59 -37.33
C GLY A 13 -11.55 37.10 -37.00
N GLN A 14 -12.11 36.30 -37.90
CA GLN A 14 -12.08 34.83 -37.78
C GLN A 14 -10.79 34.30 -38.40
N LEU A 15 -10.04 33.49 -37.65
CA LEU A 15 -8.91 32.71 -38.16
C LEU A 15 -9.22 31.22 -37.95
N LEU A 16 -9.52 30.54 -39.05
CA LEU A 16 -9.63 29.09 -39.19
C LEU A 16 -8.45 28.60 -40.08
N PRO A 17 -8.19 27.27 -40.17
CA PRO A 17 -6.90 26.71 -39.78
C PRO A 17 -5.82 26.80 -40.88
N ALA A 18 -4.56 26.72 -40.46
CA ALA A 18 -3.46 26.41 -41.35
C ALA A 18 -3.42 24.89 -41.61
N SER A 19 -3.86 24.46 -42.78
CA SER A 19 -3.59 23.10 -43.28
C SER A 19 -2.15 23.00 -43.78
N ALA A 20 -1.28 22.37 -42.99
CA ALA A 20 0.08 22.05 -43.42
C ALA A 20 0.04 20.85 -44.38
N PHE A 21 0.55 21.04 -45.60
CA PHE A 21 0.81 19.94 -46.51
C PHE A 21 2.16 19.31 -46.14
N ALA A 22 2.15 18.06 -45.67
CA ALA A 22 3.37 17.27 -45.57
C ALA A 22 3.70 16.70 -46.95
N GLU A 23 4.87 17.07 -47.47
CA GLU A 23 5.35 16.65 -48.79
C GLU A 23 5.86 15.20 -48.72
N PRO A 24 5.43 14.28 -49.61
CA PRO A 24 5.87 12.88 -49.58
C PRO A 24 7.29 12.76 -50.16
N GLY A 25 8.27 13.16 -49.36
CA GLY A 25 9.69 12.99 -49.63
C GLY A 25 10.09 11.52 -49.50
N ALA A 26 9.99 10.76 -50.60
CA ALA A 26 10.50 9.41 -50.69
C ALA A 26 12.05 9.39 -50.71
N GLY A 27 12.66 9.59 -49.54
CA GLY A 27 14.02 9.16 -49.25
C GLY A 27 14.00 7.76 -48.61
N PRO A 28 15.05 6.95 -48.75
CA PRO A 28 15.16 5.71 -47.98
C PRO A 28 15.39 6.08 -46.50
N ASP A 29 14.40 5.81 -45.65
CA ASP A 29 14.55 5.85 -44.20
C ASP A 29 15.66 4.88 -43.77
N VAL A 30 16.86 5.42 -43.57
CA VAL A 30 17.86 4.76 -42.74
C VAL A 30 17.42 4.96 -41.30
N GLU A 31 16.53 4.08 -40.86
CA GLU A 31 16.07 3.98 -39.49
C GLU A 31 17.28 3.69 -38.59
N GLN A 32 17.90 4.76 -38.09
CA GLN A 32 18.90 4.66 -37.04
C GLN A 32 18.18 4.08 -35.82
N PRO A 33 18.66 2.96 -35.24
CA PRO A 33 18.08 2.45 -34.01
C PRO A 33 18.22 3.52 -32.93
N GLN A 34 17.12 4.22 -32.66
CA GLN A 34 17.01 5.09 -31.52
C GLN A 34 17.14 4.19 -30.31
N THR A 35 18.35 4.13 -29.75
CA THR A 35 18.57 3.44 -28.49
C THR A 35 17.90 4.32 -27.46
N GLU A 36 16.61 4.06 -27.24
CA GLU A 36 15.83 4.68 -26.19
C GLU A 36 16.53 4.30 -24.89
N VAL A 37 17.31 5.24 -24.36
CA VAL A 37 17.86 5.13 -23.02
C VAL A 37 16.66 5.24 -22.11
N THR A 38 16.08 4.10 -21.77
CA THR A 38 15.13 3.97 -20.68
C THR A 38 15.89 4.39 -19.41
N GLU A 39 15.84 5.68 -19.08
CA GLU A 39 16.07 6.10 -17.71
C GLU A 39 15.13 5.24 -16.84
N PRO A 40 15.65 4.55 -15.82
CA PRO A 40 14.79 3.78 -14.94
C PRO A 40 13.76 4.75 -14.37
N GLY A 41 12.48 4.45 -14.61
CA GLY A 41 11.39 5.26 -14.09
C GLY A 41 11.51 5.42 -12.57
N PRO A 42 10.85 6.45 -11.98
CA PRO A 42 10.82 6.59 -10.54
C PRO A 42 10.37 5.27 -9.90
N PRO A 43 10.95 4.88 -8.74
CA PRO A 43 10.60 3.62 -8.11
C PRO A 43 9.09 3.56 -7.86
N LEU A 44 8.50 2.42 -8.17
CA LEU A 44 7.08 2.19 -7.88
C LEU A 44 6.90 2.21 -6.35
N LEU A 45 5.94 3.00 -5.90
CA LEU A 45 5.57 3.14 -4.50
C LEU A 45 4.12 2.75 -4.35
N TYR A 46 3.86 1.88 -3.39
CA TYR A 46 2.53 1.33 -3.10
C TYR A 46 1.99 1.96 -1.83
N ASN A 47 0.72 2.39 -1.84
CA ASN A 47 0.05 2.85 -0.63
C ASN A 47 -0.51 1.63 0.12
N ILE A 48 -0.08 1.45 1.37
CA ILE A 48 -0.49 0.31 2.19
C ILE A 48 -1.39 0.81 3.31
N THR A 49 -2.64 0.36 3.32
CA THR A 49 -3.57 0.64 4.41
C THR A 49 -3.74 -0.58 5.29
N TYR A 50 -3.35 -0.47 6.56
CA TYR A 50 -3.62 -1.49 7.58
C TYR A 50 -4.91 -1.14 8.30
N ARG A 51 -5.89 -2.05 8.31
CA ARG A 51 -7.17 -1.89 9.03
C ARG A 51 -7.34 -3.05 10.01
N VAL A 52 -7.65 -2.73 11.27
CA VAL A 52 -7.88 -3.75 12.30
C VAL A 52 -9.09 -3.43 13.18
N ARG A 53 -9.79 -4.47 13.59
CA ARG A 53 -10.88 -4.42 14.56
C ARG A 53 -10.69 -5.47 15.64
N ALA A 54 -11.23 -5.19 16.82
CA ALA A 54 -11.42 -6.17 17.87
C ALA A 54 -12.89 -6.15 18.30
N ASP A 55 -13.71 -6.95 17.62
CA ASP A 55 -15.15 -7.04 17.79
C ASP A 55 -15.48 -7.93 19.02
N GLY A 56 -15.26 -7.35 20.20
CA GLY A 56 -15.47 -7.98 21.50
C GLY A 56 -14.85 -7.18 22.64
N THR A 57 -14.78 -7.76 23.84
CA THR A 57 -14.10 -7.06 24.94
C THR A 57 -12.60 -7.25 24.76
N SER A 58 -11.87 -6.15 24.54
CA SER A 58 -10.42 -6.12 24.38
C SER A 58 -9.81 -5.06 25.30
N ARG A 59 -8.57 -5.26 25.74
CA ARG A 59 -7.76 -4.25 26.45
C ARG A 59 -6.30 -4.34 26.06
N ARG A 60 -5.62 -3.19 26.20
CA ARG A 60 -4.22 -2.97 25.81
C ARG A 60 -3.91 -3.63 24.47
N ALA A 61 -4.77 -3.38 23.49
CA ALA A 61 -4.53 -3.87 22.14
C ALA A 61 -3.24 -3.25 21.63
N VAL A 62 -2.37 -4.07 21.04
CA VAL A 62 -1.15 -3.63 20.38
C VAL A 62 -1.27 -4.00 18.92
N VAL A 63 -1.01 -3.01 18.06
CA VAL A 63 -0.99 -3.17 16.60
C VAL A 63 0.44 -2.91 16.17
N ALA A 64 1.14 -3.94 15.74
CA ALA A 64 2.46 -3.81 15.12
C ALA A 64 2.32 -3.99 13.61
N TYR A 65 3.01 -3.18 12.82
CA TYR A 65 2.87 -3.18 11.36
C TYR A 65 4.17 -2.74 10.67
N LYS A 66 4.35 -3.15 9.41
CA LYS A 66 5.49 -2.73 8.58
C LYS A 66 5.28 -1.27 8.13
N ALA A 67 6.15 -0.36 8.59
CA ALA A 67 6.03 1.08 8.35
C ALA A 67 6.66 1.50 7.01
N ASP A 68 7.73 0.81 6.62
CA ASP A 68 8.42 0.85 5.33
C ASP A 68 9.12 -0.51 5.14
N ASP A 69 9.85 -0.73 4.05
CA ASP A 69 10.49 -2.00 3.70
C ASP A 69 11.37 -2.62 4.82
N HIS A 70 11.83 -1.82 5.80
CA HIS A 70 12.74 -2.25 6.86
C HIS A 70 12.21 -2.03 8.28
N ASN A 71 11.41 -0.98 8.52
CA ASN A 71 10.99 -0.59 9.86
C ASN A 71 9.64 -1.17 10.26
N ILE A 72 9.52 -1.56 11.53
CA ILE A 72 8.27 -1.96 12.17
C ILE A 72 7.86 -0.84 13.12
N ASN A 73 6.62 -0.38 13.04
CA ASN A 73 6.05 0.51 14.05
C ASN A 73 5.04 -0.26 14.93
N SER A 74 4.77 0.25 16.13
CA SER A 74 3.80 -0.34 17.05
C SER A 74 2.99 0.72 17.76
N GLU A 75 1.67 0.58 17.70
CA GLU A 75 0.70 1.46 18.32
C GLU A 75 -0.20 0.74 19.31
N GLN A 76 -0.81 1.49 20.23
CA GLN A 76 -1.66 0.95 21.30
C GLN A 76 -3.08 1.57 21.25
N PRO A 77 -3.84 1.34 20.17
CA PRO A 77 -5.16 1.95 19.99
C PRO A 77 -6.19 1.39 20.99
N ASN A 78 -7.15 2.22 21.35
CA ASN A 78 -8.30 1.79 22.16
C ASN A 78 -9.38 1.16 21.26
N LEU A 79 -9.21 -0.11 20.90
CA LEU A 79 -10.17 -0.88 20.12
C LEU A 79 -11.41 -1.23 20.96
N LEU A 80 -12.40 -0.33 20.95
CA LEU A 80 -13.77 -0.63 21.40
C LEU A 80 -14.51 -1.46 20.33
N PRO A 81 -15.52 -2.28 20.70
CA PRO A 81 -16.31 -3.04 19.72
C PRO A 81 -16.84 -2.17 18.57
N GLY A 82 -16.65 -2.61 17.33
CA GLY A 82 -17.04 -1.85 16.14
C GLY A 82 -16.17 -0.62 15.81
N GLN A 83 -15.10 -0.34 16.56
CA GLN A 83 -14.07 0.62 16.12
C GLN A 83 -13.05 -0.07 15.23
N THR A 84 -12.62 0.65 14.19
CA THR A 84 -11.49 0.25 13.34
C THR A 84 -10.32 1.18 13.64
N PHE A 85 -9.14 0.62 13.92
CA PHE A 85 -7.89 1.35 13.79
C PHE A 85 -7.42 1.22 12.34
N GLU A 86 -7.03 2.34 11.75
CA GLU A 86 -6.56 2.43 10.37
C GLU A 86 -5.31 3.29 10.32
N VAL A 87 -4.28 2.80 9.63
CA VAL A 87 -3.04 3.54 9.38
C VAL A 87 -2.58 3.29 7.94
N ASN A 88 -2.07 4.34 7.30
CA ASN A 88 -1.58 4.32 5.93
C ASN A 88 -0.05 4.49 5.94
N THR A 89 0.65 3.68 5.17
CA THR A 89 2.10 3.71 4.98
C THR A 89 2.45 3.63 3.49
N VAL A 90 3.71 3.83 3.14
CA VAL A 90 4.18 3.76 1.75
C VAL A 90 5.46 2.92 1.72
N MET A 91 5.51 1.92 0.84
CA MET A 91 6.66 1.00 0.72
C MET A 91 6.94 0.64 -0.76
N THR A 92 8.12 0.08 -1.03
CA THR A 92 8.53 -0.27 -2.40
C THR A 92 8.13 -1.70 -2.77
N ASP A 93 8.12 -2.62 -1.81
CA ASP A 93 7.65 -4.00 -2.01
C ASP A 93 6.42 -4.30 -1.14
N PRO A 94 5.21 -4.38 -1.71
CA PRO A 94 4.00 -4.65 -0.95
C PRO A 94 4.01 -6.06 -0.35
N ASN A 95 4.80 -7.01 -0.87
CA ASN A 95 4.92 -8.35 -0.30
C ASN A 95 5.57 -8.35 1.09
N LEU A 96 6.23 -7.25 1.50
CA LEU A 96 6.74 -7.05 2.85
C LEU A 96 5.67 -6.54 3.84
N ALA A 97 4.46 -6.23 3.36
CA ALA A 97 3.38 -5.72 4.19
C ALA A 97 2.91 -6.78 5.20
N GLY A 98 3.36 -6.61 6.44
CA GLY A 98 3.00 -7.44 7.59
C GLY A 98 2.26 -6.65 8.67
N LEU A 99 1.45 -7.36 9.44
CA LEU A 99 0.59 -6.81 10.50
C LEU A 99 0.41 -7.86 11.60
N GLU A 100 0.45 -7.41 12.85
CA GLU A 100 0.14 -8.20 14.03
C GLU A 100 -0.79 -7.40 14.95
N LEU A 101 -1.92 -8.00 15.30
CA LEU A 101 -2.85 -7.50 16.31
C LEU A 101 -2.79 -8.43 17.51
N SER A 102 -2.43 -7.89 18.68
CA SER A 102 -2.48 -8.62 19.94
C SER A 102 -3.42 -7.97 20.97
N ILE A 103 -4.07 -8.79 21.80
CA ILE A 103 -4.90 -8.36 22.93
C ILE A 103 -4.50 -9.10 24.22
N ASP A 104 -4.76 -8.47 25.36
CA ASP A 104 -4.50 -9.06 26.67
C ASP A 104 -5.38 -10.28 27.00
N TRP A 105 -4.76 -11.25 27.68
CA TRP A 105 -5.48 -12.13 28.59
C TRP A 105 -6.06 -11.35 29.80
N PRO A 106 -7.27 -11.64 30.31
CA PRO A 106 -8.19 -12.75 30.01
C PRO A 106 -9.22 -12.44 28.91
N TYR A 107 -9.04 -11.33 28.20
CA TYR A 107 -10.01 -10.79 27.27
C TYR A 107 -10.14 -11.67 26.03
N GLY A 108 -11.27 -11.53 25.34
CA GLY A 108 -11.60 -12.37 24.19
C GLY A 108 -12.55 -11.62 23.27
N SER A 109 -12.27 -11.75 21.98
CA SER A 109 -12.79 -10.91 20.92
C SER A 109 -12.72 -11.66 19.61
N ASN A 110 -13.55 -11.30 18.64
CA ASN A 110 -13.23 -11.58 17.26
C ASN A 110 -12.21 -10.54 16.80
N LEU A 111 -10.99 -10.99 16.54
CA LEU A 111 -9.92 -10.18 15.98
C LEU A 111 -10.04 -10.23 14.46
N HIS A 112 -9.96 -9.08 13.82
CA HIS A 112 -10.05 -8.94 12.38
C HIS A 112 -8.99 -7.99 11.87
N CYS A 113 -8.36 -8.33 10.76
CA CYS A 113 -7.36 -7.53 10.09
C CYS A 113 -7.56 -7.56 8.58
N GLU A 114 -7.24 -6.45 7.93
CA GLU A 114 -7.17 -6.26 6.49
C GLU A 114 -5.86 -5.52 6.16
N ILE A 115 -5.18 -5.94 5.10
CA ILE A 115 -4.11 -5.18 4.46
C ILE A 115 -4.61 -4.84 3.06
N LEU A 116 -4.61 -3.54 2.76
CA LEU A 116 -4.96 -3.02 1.45
C LEU A 116 -3.70 -2.50 0.77
N VAL A 117 -3.53 -2.81 -0.51
CA VAL A 117 -2.51 -2.21 -1.37
C VAL A 117 -3.26 -1.42 -2.43
N ASP A 118 -2.98 -0.12 -2.52
CA ASP A 118 -3.66 0.83 -3.41
C ASP A 118 -5.20 0.71 -3.33
N GLU A 119 -5.72 0.74 -2.10
CA GLU A 119 -7.15 0.60 -1.75
C GLU A 119 -7.78 -0.78 -2.08
N GLN A 120 -7.00 -1.78 -2.52
CA GLN A 120 -7.48 -3.15 -2.76
C GLN A 120 -7.11 -4.08 -1.61
N ILE A 121 -8.10 -4.75 -0.99
CA ILE A 121 -7.85 -5.76 0.06
C ILE A 121 -7.11 -6.95 -0.57
N VAL A 122 -5.83 -7.11 -0.22
CA VAL A 122 -4.97 -8.23 -0.66
C VAL A 122 -4.84 -9.32 0.39
N VAL A 123 -4.98 -8.96 1.66
CA VAL A 123 -4.97 -9.88 2.80
C VAL A 123 -6.12 -9.53 3.72
N GLN A 124 -6.84 -10.55 4.18
CA GLN A 124 -7.78 -10.45 5.28
C GLN A 124 -7.63 -11.69 6.16
N ALA A 125 -7.67 -11.53 7.48
CA ALA A 125 -7.79 -12.65 8.41
C ALA A 125 -8.69 -12.31 9.61
N ASP A 126 -9.37 -13.35 10.08
CA ASP A 126 -10.37 -13.29 11.15
C ASP A 126 -10.10 -14.43 12.15
N GLN A 127 -9.95 -14.10 13.44
CA GLN A 127 -9.66 -15.08 14.49
C GLN A 127 -10.49 -14.82 15.74
N PHE A 128 -11.28 -15.81 16.15
CA PHE A 128 -12.03 -15.74 17.40
C PHE A 128 -11.16 -16.18 18.60
N ILE A 129 -10.92 -15.26 19.53
CA ILE A 129 -10.23 -15.52 20.79
C ILE A 129 -11.28 -15.74 21.89
N ALA A 130 -11.46 -16.99 22.32
CA ALA A 130 -12.36 -17.33 23.42
C ALA A 130 -11.77 -16.83 24.77
N PRO A 131 -12.52 -16.05 25.59
CA PRO A 131 -12.06 -15.60 26.91
C PRO A 131 -11.66 -16.77 27.82
N ARG A 132 -10.53 -16.68 28.53
CA ARG A 132 -10.02 -17.73 29.43
C ARG A 132 -9.84 -17.22 30.86
N LEU A 133 -10.39 -17.93 31.84
CA LEU A 133 -10.27 -17.59 33.27
C LEU A 133 -8.92 -17.95 33.90
N LEU A 134 -8.12 -18.80 33.25
CA LEU A 134 -6.76 -19.13 33.65
C LEU A 134 -5.80 -18.64 32.57
N ARG A 135 -4.66 -18.08 32.98
CA ARG A 135 -3.59 -17.72 32.03
C ARG A 135 -3.17 -18.99 31.28
N PRO A 136 -3.15 -19.00 29.95
CA PRO A 136 -2.64 -20.13 29.20
C PRO A 136 -1.17 -20.34 29.56
N LYS A 137 -0.82 -21.56 29.97
CA LYS A 137 0.56 -21.89 30.34
C LYS A 137 1.39 -22.34 29.14
N ASP A 138 0.71 -22.87 28.13
CA ASP A 138 1.30 -23.57 26.97
C ASP A 138 0.89 -22.92 25.63
N ASP A 139 0.30 -21.73 25.67
CA ASP A 139 -0.23 -21.00 24.50
C ASP A 139 0.25 -19.54 24.54
N PRO A 140 1.49 -19.27 24.07
CA PRO A 140 2.09 -17.93 24.08
C PRO A 140 1.51 -16.98 23.04
N LEU A 141 0.74 -17.50 22.07
CA LEU A 141 0.09 -16.73 21.00
C LEU A 141 -1.40 -16.45 21.31
N TYR A 142 -1.85 -16.70 22.55
CA TYR A 142 -3.19 -16.33 22.97
C TYR A 142 -3.44 -14.83 22.76
N GLY A 143 -4.51 -14.52 22.03
CA GLY A 143 -4.88 -13.14 21.76
C GLY A 143 -4.10 -12.48 20.63
N VAL A 144 -3.24 -13.21 19.91
CA VAL A 144 -2.46 -12.71 18.77
C VAL A 144 -3.08 -13.18 17.45
N LEU A 145 -3.15 -12.28 16.47
CA LEU A 145 -3.54 -12.49 15.07
C LEU A 145 -2.46 -11.87 14.18
N HIS A 146 -1.85 -12.68 13.29
CA HIS A 146 -0.86 -12.23 12.31
C HIS A 146 -1.47 -12.21 10.91
N CYS A 147 -1.09 -11.23 10.08
CA CYS A 147 -1.67 -10.99 8.76
C CYS A 147 -0.59 -10.53 7.80
N GLY A 148 -0.55 -11.10 6.60
CA GLY A 148 0.43 -10.77 5.56
C GLY A 148 1.82 -11.32 5.88
N ALA A 149 2.85 -10.54 5.59
CA ALA A 149 4.23 -10.90 5.85
C ALA A 149 4.54 -11.05 7.36
N PRO A 150 5.48 -11.92 7.75
CA PRO A 150 5.99 -11.93 9.12
C PRO A 150 6.64 -10.59 9.46
N LEU A 151 6.34 -10.03 10.64
CA LEU A 151 6.97 -8.79 11.10
C LEU A 151 8.43 -8.99 11.50
N ASN A 152 8.76 -10.16 12.05
CA ASN A 152 10.13 -10.53 12.37
C ASN A 152 10.98 -10.58 11.09
N ASP A 153 12.21 -10.06 11.14
CA ASP A 153 13.19 -10.26 10.06
C ASP A 153 13.24 -11.76 9.69
N ALA A 154 13.16 -12.03 8.39
CA ALA A 154 12.87 -13.36 7.88
C ALA A 154 13.75 -14.44 8.53
N VAL A 155 13.12 -15.36 9.27
CA VAL A 155 13.76 -16.62 9.62
C VAL A 155 14.08 -17.30 8.30
N VAL A 156 15.38 -17.39 7.99
CA VAL A 156 15.90 -17.89 6.71
C VAL A 156 15.32 -19.28 6.45
N GLY A 157 14.32 -19.35 5.56
CA GLY A 157 13.63 -20.59 5.19
C GLY A 157 12.10 -20.55 5.23
N GLU A 158 11.47 -19.59 5.92
CA GLU A 158 10.00 -19.45 5.89
C GLU A 158 9.58 -18.62 4.67
N SER A 159 8.81 -19.20 3.75
CA SER A 159 8.33 -18.51 2.55
C SER A 159 7.25 -17.50 2.92
N VAL A 160 7.51 -16.21 2.64
CA VAL A 160 6.48 -15.17 2.69
C VAL A 160 5.37 -15.55 1.70
N PRO A 161 4.08 -15.53 2.08
CA PRO A 161 2.99 -15.75 1.13
C PRO A 161 2.95 -14.63 0.08
N ASP A 162 3.05 -14.98 -1.21
CA ASP A 162 2.93 -14.01 -2.30
C ASP A 162 1.59 -13.26 -2.24
N LEU A 163 1.61 -11.93 -2.42
CA LEU A 163 0.37 -11.16 -2.51
C LEU A 163 -0.31 -11.36 -3.88
N PRO A 164 -1.62 -11.66 -3.91
CA PRO A 164 -2.33 -11.85 -5.18
C PRO A 164 -2.25 -10.61 -6.08
N GLY A 165 -1.62 -10.77 -7.25
CA GLY A 165 -1.55 -9.72 -8.28
C GLY A 165 -0.29 -8.84 -8.25
N TYR A 166 0.61 -9.04 -7.29
CA TYR A 166 1.86 -8.28 -7.19
C TYR A 166 3.06 -9.14 -7.63
N PRO A 167 4.09 -8.56 -8.27
CA PRO A 167 5.28 -9.31 -8.65
C PRO A 167 6.08 -9.70 -7.41
N THR A 168 6.47 -10.97 -7.32
CA THR A 168 7.42 -11.45 -6.31
C THR A 168 8.79 -10.80 -6.56
N GLN A 169 9.32 -10.06 -5.57
CA GLN A 169 10.69 -9.57 -5.62
C GLN A 169 11.66 -10.76 -5.67
N PRO A 170 12.57 -10.86 -6.67
CA PRO A 170 13.54 -11.94 -6.72
C PRO A 170 14.41 -11.95 -5.46
N ALA A 171 14.54 -13.10 -4.82
CA ALA A 171 15.41 -13.26 -3.65
C ALA A 171 16.85 -12.79 -4.00
N PRO A 172 17.52 -12.03 -3.13
CA PRO A 172 18.85 -11.51 -3.43
C PRO A 172 19.83 -12.67 -3.67
N GLU A 173 20.32 -12.76 -4.91
CA GLU A 173 21.20 -13.83 -5.35
C GLU A 173 22.49 -13.79 -4.51
N THR A 174 22.73 -14.85 -3.75
CA THR A 174 23.90 -14.91 -2.86
C THR A 174 25.16 -15.00 -3.71
N ALA A 175 25.83 -13.87 -3.90
CA ALA A 175 27.08 -13.80 -4.63
C ALA A 175 28.09 -14.82 -4.07
N PRO A 176 28.70 -15.67 -4.91
CA PRO A 176 29.64 -16.70 -4.45
C PRO A 176 30.87 -16.03 -3.83
N GLN A 177 31.10 -16.34 -2.56
CA GLN A 177 32.32 -15.95 -1.84
C GLN A 177 33.52 -16.66 -2.50
N MET A 178 34.51 -15.90 -2.98
CA MET A 178 35.82 -16.40 -3.44
C MET A 178 36.91 -16.07 -2.42
#